data_AF-A0A1M5M8N7-F1
#
_entry.id   AF-A0A1M5M8N7-F1
#
_cell.length_a   1.000
_cell.length_b   1.000
_cell.length_c   1.000
_cell.angle_alpha   90.00
_cell.angle_beta   90.00
_cell.angle_gamma   90.00
#
_symmetry.space_group_name_H-M   'P 1'
#
loop_
_entity.id
_entity.type
_entity.pdbx_description
1 polymer ?
#
loop_
_entity_poly.entity_id
_entity_poly.type
_entity_poly.pdbx_seq_one_letter_code
_entity_poly.pdbx_strand_id
1 'polypeptide(L)'
;MFFWISSAAAGLSLCALVWVFTRPLAAPKAGDDSGAPPLKLVWPWVLALAPLCAPLVSWPAREYLRRRIQVAGLAGACLPEHIVALQCLAFAAAAAAGFALWSAAVGMSPLQGAALGLAGGLASMWWPRKWLRDLGLRRQALMLREFPFLLDMTTLCVEAGLNLQGALQQAAAHGPPGPLRSELRRALADMRAGMPRMQALNELAARTGLAAVRSLVTALMQADQLGMNLGPLLRSQSEQRRAERFLRAEKLALEAPVKMLFPMVFCIFPCTFLIIGFPIAVKLMGTQF
;
A
#
# COMPACT_ATOMS: atom_id res chain seq x y z
N MET A 1 -12.34 25.57 43.52
CA MET A 1 -12.95 24.70 42.50
C MET A 1 -11.95 24.26 41.41
N PHE A 2 -11.12 25.16 40.85
CA PHE A 2 -10.12 24.83 39.82
C PHE A 2 -9.05 23.79 40.22
N PHE A 3 -8.65 23.73 41.49
CA PHE A 3 -7.60 22.81 41.97
C PHE A 3 -8.02 21.33 41.99
N TRP A 4 -9.31 21.06 42.22
CA TRP A 4 -9.85 19.70 42.21
C TRP A 4 -10.00 19.17 40.79
N ILE A 5 -10.33 20.05 39.84
CA ILE A 5 -10.46 19.69 38.42
C ILE A 5 -9.08 19.37 37.82
N SER A 6 -8.03 20.14 38.17
CA SER A 6 -6.68 19.84 37.70
C SER A 6 -6.11 18.55 38.30
N SER A 7 -6.40 18.26 39.58
CA SER A 7 -5.99 17.01 40.23
C SER A 7 -6.70 15.78 39.66
N ALA A 8 -8.00 15.86 39.38
CA ALA A 8 -8.75 14.78 38.74
C ALA A 8 -8.30 14.54 37.29
N ALA A 9 -8.04 15.61 36.53
CA ALA A 9 -7.49 15.52 35.18
C ALA A 9 -6.06 14.94 35.16
N ALA A 10 -5.23 15.31 36.13
CA ALA A 10 -3.89 14.76 36.30
C ALA A 10 -3.94 13.26 36.68
N GLY A 11 -4.86 12.85 37.55
CA GLY A 11 -5.06 11.46 37.93
C GLY A 11 -5.56 10.59 36.78
N LEU A 12 -6.51 11.07 35.97
CA LEU A 12 -6.97 10.39 34.75
C LEU A 12 -5.86 10.30 33.69
N SER A 13 -5.04 11.35 33.55
CA SER A 13 -3.88 11.35 32.67
C SER A 13 -2.82 10.33 33.10
N LEU A 14 -2.55 10.22 34.40
CA LEU A 14 -1.59 9.27 34.95
C LEU A 14 -2.07 7.82 34.82
N CYS A 15 -3.36 7.56 35.09
CA CYS A 15 -3.97 6.24 34.90
C CYS A 15 -4.00 5.84 33.41
N ALA A 16 -4.30 6.77 32.51
CA ALA A 16 -4.24 6.52 31.07
C ALA A 16 -2.80 6.21 30.64
N LEU A 17 -1.81 6.97 31.11
CA LEU A 17 -0.40 6.72 30.82
C LEU A 17 0.06 5.36 31.34
N VAL A 18 -0.24 5.02 32.60
CA VAL A 18 0.13 3.73 33.21
C VAL A 18 -0.55 2.57 32.48
N TRP A 19 -1.81 2.70 32.11
CA TRP A 19 -2.54 1.66 31.38
C TRP A 19 -2.02 1.47 29.94
N VAL A 20 -1.71 2.57 29.24
CA VAL A 20 -1.09 2.54 27.90
C VAL A 20 0.33 1.97 27.98
N PHE A 21 1.10 2.24 29.05
CA PHE A 21 2.47 1.75 29.23
C PHE A 21 2.55 0.30 29.71
N THR A 22 1.56 -0.20 30.45
CA THR A 22 1.56 -1.57 31.01
C THR A 22 0.88 -2.61 30.11
N ARG A 23 -0.09 -2.21 29.29
CA ARG A 23 -0.71 -3.11 28.29
C ARG A 23 0.24 -3.72 27.25
N PRO A 24 1.34 -3.09 26.78
CA PRO A 24 2.23 -3.72 25.81
C PRO A 24 2.92 -4.99 26.35
N LEU A 25 3.00 -5.17 27.68
CA LEU A 25 3.57 -6.36 28.31
C LEU A 25 2.59 -7.56 28.37
N ALA A 26 1.28 -7.29 28.28
CA ALA A 26 0.24 -8.31 28.34
C ALA A 26 -0.28 -8.75 26.96
N ALA A 27 0.17 -8.09 25.88
CA ALA A 27 -0.23 -8.43 24.53
C ALA A 27 0.42 -9.78 24.12
N PRO A 28 -0.35 -10.76 23.64
CA PRO A 28 0.19 -12.05 23.22
C PRO A 28 1.24 -11.84 22.14
N LYS A 29 2.41 -12.49 22.30
CA LYS A 29 3.46 -12.55 21.28
C LYS A 29 2.82 -12.92 19.95
N ALA A 30 2.72 -11.95 19.03
CA ALA A 30 2.31 -12.23 17.67
C ALA A 30 3.29 -13.25 17.10
N GLY A 31 2.76 -14.40 16.66
CA GLY A 31 3.55 -15.51 16.12
C GLY A 31 4.51 -15.02 15.02
N ASP A 32 5.66 -15.68 14.99
CA ASP A 32 6.85 -15.39 14.17
C ASP A 32 6.56 -15.32 12.65
N ASP A 33 5.39 -15.80 12.21
CA ASP A 33 4.94 -15.82 10.81
C ASP A 33 4.23 -14.54 10.35
N SER A 34 4.02 -13.58 11.25
CA SER A 34 3.43 -12.30 10.88
C SER A 34 4.46 -11.47 10.10
N GLY A 35 4.27 -11.41 8.78
CA GLY A 35 4.98 -10.51 7.85
C GLY A 35 4.73 -9.02 8.14
N ALA A 36 4.64 -8.63 9.41
CA ALA A 36 4.64 -7.27 9.91
C ALA A 36 5.99 -6.61 9.53
N PRO A 37 6.00 -5.67 8.57
CA PRO A 37 7.08 -4.70 8.33
C PRO A 37 7.63 -4.02 9.62
N PRO A 38 8.74 -3.24 9.59
CA PRO A 38 9.72 -3.07 10.68
C PRO A 38 9.26 -2.40 12.00
N LEU A 39 7.96 -2.26 12.23
CA LEU A 39 7.33 -1.71 13.43
C LEU A 39 7.06 -2.75 14.54
N LYS A 40 7.88 -3.81 14.66
CA LYS A 40 7.77 -4.77 15.79
C LYS A 40 7.77 -4.07 17.16
N LEU A 41 8.50 -2.95 17.26
CA LEU A 41 8.60 -2.14 18.48
C LEU A 41 7.28 -1.43 18.85
N VAL A 42 6.49 -1.01 17.85
CA VAL A 42 5.26 -0.21 18.03
C VAL A 42 4.01 -1.10 18.06
N TRP A 43 4.11 -2.33 17.57
CA TRP A 43 3.04 -3.31 17.52
C TRP A 43 2.26 -3.54 18.83
N PRO A 44 2.90 -3.68 20.01
CA PRO A 44 2.13 -3.91 21.24
C PRO A 44 1.31 -2.68 21.67
N TRP A 45 1.76 -1.46 21.31
CA TRP A 45 0.99 -0.22 21.52
C TRP A 45 -0.19 -0.11 20.56
N VAL A 46 -0.01 -0.57 19.31
CA VAL A 46 -1.09 -0.65 18.32
C VAL A 46 -2.19 -1.60 18.78
N LEU A 47 -1.82 -2.77 19.32
CA LEU A 47 -2.78 -3.73 19.87
C LEU A 47 -3.56 -3.18 21.07
N ALA A 48 -2.90 -2.40 21.94
CA ALA A 48 -3.54 -1.77 23.08
C ALA A 48 -4.55 -0.67 22.69
N LEU A 49 -4.26 0.09 21.62
CA LEU A 49 -5.10 1.19 21.12
C LEU A 49 -6.18 0.78 20.13
N ALA A 50 -6.02 -0.36 19.44
CA ALA A 50 -6.99 -0.90 18.51
C ALA A 50 -8.46 -0.93 19.01
N PRO A 51 -8.78 -1.42 20.23
CA PRO A 51 -10.16 -1.46 20.71
C PRO A 51 -10.74 -0.07 20.99
N LEU A 52 -9.90 0.90 21.37
CA LEU A 52 -10.32 2.29 21.59
C LEU A 52 -10.61 3.01 20.27
N CYS A 53 -9.90 2.65 19.20
CA CYS A 53 -10.10 3.22 17.87
C CYS A 53 -11.24 2.55 17.10
N ALA A 54 -11.73 1.38 17.52
CA ALA A 54 -12.81 0.65 16.85
C ALA A 54 -14.10 1.46 16.59
N PRO A 55 -14.64 2.27 17.54
CA PRO A 55 -15.83 3.08 17.31
C PRO A 55 -15.60 4.30 16.40
N LEU A 56 -14.35 4.74 16.24
CA LEU A 56 -13.99 5.89 15.39
C LEU A 56 -13.91 5.51 13.90
N VAL A 57 -13.86 4.22 13.56
CA VAL A 57 -13.75 3.77 12.17
C VAL A 57 -15.12 3.70 11.52
N SER A 58 -15.40 4.61 10.60
CA SER A 58 -16.61 4.56 9.78
C SER A 58 -16.64 3.30 8.91
N TRP A 59 -17.85 2.76 8.68
CA TRP A 59 -18.08 1.57 7.85
C TRP A 59 -17.41 1.64 6.45
N PRO A 60 -17.53 2.73 5.66
CA PRO A 60 -16.86 2.83 4.36
C PRO A 60 -15.33 2.86 4.48
N ALA A 61 -14.77 3.47 5.53
CA ALA A 61 -13.32 3.47 5.75
C ALA A 61 -12.81 2.06 6.09
N ARG A 62 -13.59 1.28 6.86
CA ARG A 62 -13.28 -0.10 7.24
C ARG A 62 -13.16 -1.00 6.01
N GLU A 63 -14.12 -0.92 5.09
CA GLU A 63 -14.10 -1.71 3.85
C GLU A 63 -12.93 -1.31 2.92
N TYR A 64 -12.68 -0.02 2.79
CA TYR A 64 -11.54 0.48 2.01
C TYR A 64 -10.19 0.01 2.56
N LEU A 65 -9.98 0.10 3.87
CA LEU A 65 -8.76 -0.37 4.54
C LEU A 65 -8.64 -1.89 4.44
N ARG A 66 -9.74 -2.63 4.61
CA ARG A 66 -9.75 -4.10 4.49
C ARG A 66 -9.24 -4.55 3.12
N ARG A 67 -9.74 -3.95 2.03
CA ARG A 67 -9.26 -4.26 0.68
C ARG A 67 -7.77 -3.98 0.50
N ARG A 68 -7.27 -2.84 1.03
CA ARG A 68 -5.83 -2.50 0.94
C ARG A 68 -4.95 -3.44 1.76
N ILE A 69 -5.39 -3.84 2.94
CA ILE A 69 -4.68 -4.81 3.80
C ILE A 69 -4.64 -6.18 3.11
N GLN A 70 -5.72 -6.58 2.47
CA GLN A 70 -5.81 -7.82 1.70
C GLN A 70 -4.82 -7.84 0.54
N VAL A 71 -4.78 -6.77 -0.26
CA VAL A 71 -3.81 -6.60 -1.34
C VAL A 71 -2.36 -6.61 -0.83
N ALA A 72 -2.10 -5.94 0.30
CA ALA A 72 -0.80 -5.94 0.95
C ALA A 72 -0.37 -7.31 1.50
N GLY A 73 -1.28 -8.29 1.60
CA GLY A 73 -1.00 -9.63 2.14
C GLY A 73 -1.01 -9.71 3.65
N LEU A 74 -1.56 -8.69 4.31
CA LEU A 74 -1.59 -8.57 5.77
C LEU A 74 -2.94 -8.98 6.37
N ALA A 75 -3.85 -9.58 5.59
CA ALA A 75 -5.21 -9.91 6.03
C ALA A 75 -5.28 -10.86 7.23
N GLY A 76 -4.27 -11.70 7.44
CA GLY A 76 -4.17 -12.59 8.61
C GLY A 76 -3.49 -11.96 9.83
N ALA A 77 -2.74 -10.86 9.65
CA ALA A 77 -1.92 -10.26 10.69
C ALA A 77 -2.45 -8.89 11.17
N CYS A 78 -3.16 -8.16 10.32
CA CYS A 78 -3.59 -6.79 10.58
C CYS A 78 -5.10 -6.63 10.36
N LEU A 79 -5.79 -6.02 11.32
CA LEU A 79 -7.16 -5.54 11.18
C LEU A 79 -7.17 -4.07 10.72
N PRO A 80 -8.26 -3.59 10.11
CA PRO A 80 -8.41 -2.16 9.79
C PRO A 80 -8.20 -1.24 11.00
N GLU A 81 -8.60 -1.71 12.18
CA GLU A 81 -8.45 -1.02 13.47
C GLU A 81 -6.97 -0.77 13.82
N HIS A 82 -6.08 -1.70 13.48
CA HIS A 82 -4.64 -1.57 13.77
C HIS A 82 -4.02 -0.43 12.96
N ILE A 83 -4.47 -0.23 11.72
CA ILE A 83 -3.97 0.87 10.88
C ILE A 83 -4.44 2.23 11.42
N VAL A 84 -5.68 2.31 11.91
CA VAL A 84 -6.20 3.54 12.52
C VAL A 84 -5.53 3.82 13.86
N ALA A 85 -5.31 2.79 14.69
CA ALA A 85 -4.52 2.90 15.90
C ALA A 85 -3.09 3.40 15.62
N LEU A 86 -2.47 2.92 14.54
CA LEU A 86 -1.16 3.40 14.11
C LEU A 86 -1.20 4.88 13.65
N GLN A 87 -2.30 5.34 13.02
CA GLN A 87 -2.50 6.75 12.68
C GLN A 87 -2.66 7.63 13.93
N CYS A 88 -3.43 7.16 14.92
CA CYS A 88 -3.60 7.85 16.19
C CYS A 88 -2.28 7.93 16.97
N LEU A 89 -1.50 6.84 17.00
CA LEU A 89 -0.17 6.83 17.62
C LEU A 89 0.80 7.79 16.91
N ALA A 90 0.83 7.78 15.58
CA ALA A 90 1.67 8.70 14.81
C ALA A 90 1.27 10.16 15.09
N PHE A 91 -0.04 10.44 15.15
CA PHE A 91 -0.56 11.77 15.49
C PHE A 91 -0.13 12.20 16.90
N ALA A 92 -0.31 11.33 17.90
CA ALA A 92 0.05 11.62 19.28
C ALA A 92 1.56 11.83 19.43
N ALA A 93 2.38 11.01 18.78
CA ALA A 93 3.83 11.13 18.79
C ALA A 93 4.31 12.43 18.12
N ALA A 94 3.72 12.79 16.97
CA ALA A 94 4.04 14.03 16.26
C ALA A 94 3.58 15.27 17.04
N ALA A 95 2.41 15.22 17.69
CA ALA A 95 1.93 16.30 18.54
C ALA A 95 2.82 16.48 19.78
N ALA A 96 3.23 15.38 20.43
CA ALA A 96 4.15 15.41 21.56
C ALA A 96 5.53 15.94 21.17
N ALA A 97 6.05 15.54 20.01
CA ALA A 97 7.31 16.07 19.47
C ALA A 97 7.20 17.56 19.15
N GLY A 98 6.09 18.00 18.56
CA GLY A 98 5.82 19.42 18.30
C GLY A 98 5.75 20.25 19.59
N PHE A 99 5.12 19.70 20.63
CA PHE A 99 5.07 20.33 21.95
C PHE A 99 6.45 20.40 22.62
N ALA A 100 7.24 19.32 22.54
CA ALA A 100 8.61 19.30 23.07
C ALA A 100 9.50 20.31 22.35
N LEU A 101 9.41 20.39 21.01
CA LEU A 101 10.13 21.38 20.21
C LEU A 101 9.72 22.82 20.56
N TRP A 102 8.43 23.06 20.78
CA TRP A 102 7.96 24.36 21.27
C TRP A 102 8.57 24.70 22.64
N SER A 103 8.57 23.76 23.59
CA SER A 103 9.10 23.99 24.93
C SER A 103 10.61 24.27 24.96
N ALA A 104 11.34 23.80 23.96
CA ALA A 104 12.77 24.05 23.79
C ALA A 104 13.08 25.34 23.00
N ALA A 105 12.11 25.86 22.24
CA ALA A 105 12.29 27.05 21.42
C ALA A 105 12.02 28.33 22.23
N VAL A 106 13.07 29.12 22.47
CA VAL A 106 12.96 30.42 23.14
C VAL A 106 12.31 31.43 22.18
N GLY A 107 11.17 32.01 22.59
CA GLY A 107 10.51 33.12 21.86
C GLY A 107 9.29 32.75 21.00
N MET A 108 8.86 31.48 20.96
CA MET A 108 7.63 31.07 20.25
C MET A 108 6.38 31.22 21.13
N SER A 109 5.32 31.79 20.58
CA SER A 109 4.03 31.85 21.28
C SER A 109 3.41 30.44 21.43
N PRO A 110 2.65 30.17 22.51
CA PRO A 110 2.01 28.87 22.72
C PRO A 110 1.07 28.48 21.57
N LEU A 111 0.47 29.47 20.89
CA LEU A 111 -0.35 29.25 19.71
C LEU A 111 0.45 28.71 18.52
N GLN A 112 1.68 29.19 18.29
CA GLN A 112 2.54 28.69 17.22
C GLN A 112 3.01 27.26 17.48
N GLY A 113 3.32 26.91 18.73
CA GLY A 113 3.66 25.54 19.12
C GLY A 113 2.50 24.56 18.93
N ALA A 114 1.30 24.96 19.36
CA ALA A 114 0.08 24.17 19.13
C ALA A 114 -0.22 24.00 17.64
N ALA A 115 -0.07 25.05 16.84
CA ALA A 115 -0.25 24.99 15.39
C ALA A 115 0.74 24.04 14.71
N LEU A 116 2.02 24.08 15.09
CA LEU A 116 3.06 23.17 14.60
C LEU A 116 2.78 21.71 14.98
N GLY A 117 2.38 21.46 16.23
CA GLY A 117 2.03 20.12 16.70
C GLY A 117 0.81 19.54 15.97
N LEU A 118 -0.24 20.35 15.77
CA LEU A 118 -1.42 19.95 15.01
C LEU A 118 -1.11 19.73 13.53
N ALA A 119 -0.33 20.61 12.90
CA ALA A 119 0.07 20.47 11.51
C ALA A 119 0.93 19.20 11.30
N GLY A 120 1.90 18.96 12.17
CA GLY A 120 2.72 17.75 12.17
C GLY A 120 1.91 16.48 12.44
N GLY A 121 0.97 16.54 13.38
CA GLY A 121 0.01 15.47 13.65
C GLY A 121 -0.83 15.12 12.43
N LEU A 122 -1.45 16.11 11.79
CA LEU A 122 -2.24 15.90 10.58
C LEU A 122 -1.40 15.32 9.43
N ALA A 123 -0.17 15.78 9.25
CA ALA A 123 0.75 15.23 8.26
C ALA A 123 1.11 13.76 8.55
N SER A 124 1.32 13.42 9.83
CA SER A 124 1.68 12.06 10.26
C SER A 124 0.59 11.03 10.00
N MET A 125 -0.70 11.42 9.98
CA MET A 125 -1.81 10.49 9.65
C MET A 125 -1.72 9.90 8.23
N TRP A 126 -0.99 10.56 7.32
CA TRP A 126 -0.83 10.10 5.93
C TRP A 126 0.21 8.98 5.83
N TRP A 127 1.11 8.87 6.81
CA TRP A 127 2.24 7.95 6.80
C TRP A 127 1.80 6.47 6.75
N PRO A 128 0.94 5.96 7.66
CA PRO A 128 0.51 4.56 7.62
C PRO A 128 -0.18 4.16 6.32
N ARG A 129 -0.95 5.09 5.72
CA ARG A 129 -1.64 4.86 4.45
C ARG A 129 -0.69 4.75 3.27
N LYS A 130 0.35 5.59 3.21
CA LYS A 130 1.40 5.52 2.19
C LYS A 130 2.20 4.22 2.33
N TRP A 131 2.63 3.91 3.55
CA TRP A 131 3.36 2.69 3.85
C TRP A 131 2.59 1.42 3.45
N LEU A 132 1.29 1.33 3.77
CA LEU A 132 0.45 0.20 3.36
C LEU A 132 0.33 0.09 1.83
N ARG A 133 0.18 1.22 1.14
CA ARG A 133 0.13 1.26 -0.32
C ARG A 133 1.43 0.77 -0.93
N ASP A 134 2.56 1.24 -0.43
CA ASP A 134 3.88 0.89 -0.95
C ASP A 134 4.17 -0.60 -0.74
N LEU A 135 3.73 -1.18 0.38
CA LEU A 135 3.80 -2.61 0.62
C LEU A 135 2.99 -3.40 -0.41
N GLY A 136 1.76 -2.97 -0.68
CA GLY A 136 0.90 -3.55 -1.72
C GLY A 136 1.53 -3.48 -3.10
N LEU A 137 2.08 -2.32 -3.48
CA LEU A 137 2.75 -2.14 -4.77
C LEU A 137 3.99 -3.02 -4.92
N ARG A 138 4.81 -3.14 -3.87
CA ARG A 138 5.97 -4.05 -3.87
C ARG A 138 5.54 -5.50 -4.05
N ARG A 139 4.51 -5.94 -3.32
CA ARG A 139 3.98 -7.31 -3.42
C ARG A 139 3.40 -7.58 -4.81
N GLN A 140 2.63 -6.64 -5.38
CA GLN A 140 2.10 -6.75 -6.74
C GLN A 140 3.21 -6.80 -7.80
N ALA A 141 4.29 -6.04 -7.62
CA ALA A 141 5.43 -6.09 -8.52
C ALA A 141 6.12 -7.47 -8.52
N LEU A 142 6.24 -8.10 -7.35
CA LEU A 142 6.73 -9.49 -7.23
C LEU A 142 5.78 -10.47 -7.94
N MET A 143 4.48 -10.39 -7.65
CA MET A 143 3.47 -11.22 -8.32
C MET A 143 3.48 -11.07 -9.84
N LEU A 144 3.67 -9.84 -10.36
CA LEU A 144 3.72 -9.57 -11.79
C LEU A 144 4.94 -10.22 -12.46
N ARG A 145 6.06 -10.38 -11.74
CA ARG A 145 7.25 -11.09 -12.24
C ARG A 145 7.04 -12.61 -12.25
N GLU A 146 6.29 -13.15 -11.29
CA GLU A 146 5.94 -14.58 -11.20
C GLU A 146 4.86 -15.01 -12.18
N PHE A 147 3.97 -14.09 -12.55
CA PHE A 147 2.77 -14.37 -13.33
C PHE A 147 3.02 -15.06 -14.69
N PRO A 148 4.00 -14.66 -15.53
CA PRO A 148 4.26 -15.33 -16.80
C PRO A 148 4.65 -16.80 -16.65
N PHE A 149 5.51 -17.11 -15.69
CA PHE A 149 5.93 -18.49 -15.42
C PHE A 149 4.73 -19.37 -15.04
N LEU A 150 3.85 -18.82 -14.21
CA LEU A 150 2.64 -19.50 -13.78
C LEU A 150 1.72 -19.78 -14.97
N LEU A 151 1.55 -18.81 -15.87
CA LEU A 151 0.81 -18.99 -17.12
C LEU A 151 1.44 -20.04 -18.04
N ASP A 152 2.75 -19.99 -18.26
CA ASP A 152 3.46 -20.93 -19.12
C ASP A 152 3.30 -22.36 -18.60
N MET A 153 3.44 -22.57 -17.28
CA MET A 153 3.20 -23.89 -16.67
C MET A 153 1.75 -24.35 -16.79
N THR A 154 0.78 -23.47 -16.53
CA THR A 154 -0.63 -23.84 -16.69
C THR A 154 -0.96 -24.19 -18.15
N THR A 155 -0.40 -23.46 -19.11
CA THR A 155 -0.62 -23.68 -20.54
C THR A 155 -0.01 -25.01 -20.97
N LEU A 156 1.24 -25.27 -20.60
CA LEU A 156 1.93 -26.53 -20.87
C LEU A 156 1.15 -27.74 -20.31
N CYS A 157 0.64 -27.63 -19.08
CA CYS A 157 -0.14 -28.69 -18.45
C CYS A 157 -1.47 -28.93 -19.19
N VAL A 158 -2.16 -27.86 -19.60
CA VAL A 158 -3.41 -27.97 -20.37
C VAL A 158 -3.14 -28.57 -21.76
N GLU A 159 -2.07 -28.17 -22.43
CA GLU A 159 -1.64 -28.76 -23.72
C GLU A 159 -1.27 -30.23 -23.58
N ALA A 160 -0.72 -30.63 -22.42
CA ALA A 160 -0.45 -32.03 -22.09
C ALA A 160 -1.71 -32.84 -21.70
N GLY A 161 -2.91 -32.24 -21.78
CA GLY A 161 -4.18 -32.91 -21.54
C GLY A 161 -4.70 -32.85 -20.10
N LEU A 162 -4.04 -32.10 -19.20
CA LEU A 162 -4.59 -31.87 -17.86
C LEU A 162 -5.78 -30.92 -17.92
N ASN A 163 -6.79 -31.17 -17.08
CA ASN A 163 -7.84 -30.19 -16.86
C ASN A 163 -7.26 -28.93 -16.17
N LEU A 164 -7.95 -27.79 -16.31
CA LEU A 164 -7.49 -26.51 -15.77
C LEU A 164 -7.14 -26.56 -14.27
N GLN A 165 -7.92 -27.31 -13.49
CA GLN A 165 -7.68 -27.42 -12.05
C GLN A 165 -6.38 -28.19 -11.76
N GLY A 166 -6.11 -29.28 -12.49
CA GLY A 166 -4.86 -30.04 -12.43
C GLY A 166 -3.67 -29.21 -12.90
N ALA A 167 -3.83 -28.43 -13.97
CA ALA A 167 -2.82 -27.50 -14.44
C ALA A 167 -2.47 -26.42 -13.40
N LEU A 168 -3.49 -25.84 -12.74
CA LEU A 168 -3.29 -24.88 -11.65
C LEU A 168 -2.63 -25.53 -10.43
N GLN A 169 -2.95 -26.78 -10.11
CA GLN A 169 -2.29 -27.53 -9.05
C GLN A 169 -0.80 -27.75 -9.35
N GLN A 170 -0.47 -28.12 -10.58
CA GLN A 170 0.91 -28.32 -11.01
C GLN A 170 1.70 -27.01 -10.98
N ALA A 171 1.11 -25.92 -11.45
CA ALA A 171 1.72 -24.59 -11.39
C ALA A 171 1.90 -24.09 -9.93
N ALA A 172 0.99 -24.45 -9.01
CA ALA A 172 1.14 -24.14 -7.58
C ALA A 172 2.20 -24.99 -6.87
N ALA A 173 2.44 -26.22 -7.33
CA ALA A 173 3.43 -27.14 -6.78
C ALA A 173 4.85 -26.80 -7.26
N HIS A 174 5.04 -26.58 -8.56
CA HIS A 174 6.35 -26.36 -9.18
C HIS A 174 6.67 -24.90 -9.49
N GLY A 175 5.76 -23.98 -9.16
CA GLY A 175 5.98 -22.54 -9.28
C GLY A 175 7.13 -22.02 -8.41
N PRO A 176 7.82 -20.94 -8.81
CA PRO A 176 8.81 -20.28 -7.96
C PRO A 176 8.17 -19.84 -6.64
N PRO A 177 8.92 -19.92 -5.52
CA PRO A 177 8.41 -19.46 -4.23
C PRO A 177 8.11 -17.95 -4.30
N GLY A 178 6.89 -17.56 -3.96
CA GLY A 178 6.49 -16.17 -4.04
C GLY A 178 5.03 -15.90 -3.63
N PRO A 179 4.66 -14.62 -3.47
CA PRO A 179 3.33 -14.20 -3.07
C PRO A 179 2.23 -14.72 -4.01
N LEU A 180 2.45 -14.81 -5.33
CA LEU A 180 1.41 -15.27 -6.24
C LEU A 180 1.15 -16.78 -6.06
N ARG A 181 2.21 -17.58 -5.88
CA ARG A 181 2.10 -19.01 -5.59
C ARG A 181 1.33 -19.26 -4.29
N SER A 182 1.59 -18.46 -3.25
CA SER A 182 0.90 -18.58 -1.96
C SER A 182 -0.61 -18.33 -2.08
N GLU A 183 -0.99 -17.29 -2.83
CA GLU A 183 -2.40 -16.96 -3.07
C GLU A 183 -3.08 -18.01 -3.95
N LEU A 184 -2.40 -18.56 -4.96
CA LEU A 184 -2.92 -19.65 -5.79
C LEU A 184 -3.14 -20.93 -4.96
N ARG A 185 -2.18 -21.29 -4.10
CA ARG A 185 -2.36 -22.42 -3.17
C ARG A 185 -3.56 -22.22 -2.26
N ARG A 186 -3.79 -20.98 -1.81
CA ARG A 186 -4.97 -20.64 -1.02
C ARG A 186 -6.25 -20.80 -1.82
N ALA A 187 -6.30 -20.32 -3.07
CA ALA A 187 -7.45 -20.51 -3.94
C ALA A 187 -7.74 -22.00 -4.21
N LEU A 188 -6.70 -22.83 -4.40
CA LEU A 188 -6.85 -24.28 -4.54
C LEU A 188 -7.36 -24.94 -3.25
N ALA A 189 -6.94 -24.44 -2.08
CA ALA A 189 -7.47 -24.90 -0.80
C ALA A 189 -8.95 -24.51 -0.63
N ASP A 190 -9.33 -23.28 -1.01
CA ASP A 190 -10.73 -22.82 -1.01
C ASP A 190 -11.60 -23.76 -1.89
N MET A 191 -11.09 -24.16 -3.07
CA MET A 191 -11.77 -25.12 -3.94
C MET A 191 -11.91 -26.52 -3.31
N ARG A 192 -10.87 -27.01 -2.61
CA ARG A 192 -10.93 -28.29 -1.89
C ARG A 192 -11.91 -28.26 -0.72
N ALA A 193 -12.11 -27.08 -0.13
CA ALA A 193 -13.10 -26.85 0.92
C ALA A 193 -14.55 -26.75 0.37
N GLY A 194 -14.76 -26.95 -0.93
CA GLY A 194 -16.09 -26.94 -1.56
C GLY A 194 -16.49 -25.62 -2.22
N MET A 195 -15.61 -24.61 -2.24
CA MET A 195 -15.91 -23.37 -2.97
C MET A 195 -15.94 -23.62 -4.49
N PRO A 196 -16.96 -23.12 -5.21
CA PRO A 196 -16.99 -23.18 -6.67
C PRO A 196 -15.72 -22.61 -7.30
N ARG A 197 -15.16 -23.32 -8.29
CA ARG A 197 -13.89 -22.95 -8.94
C ARG A 197 -13.85 -21.49 -9.39
N MET A 198 -14.91 -21.03 -10.04
CA MET A 198 -14.98 -19.66 -10.58
C MET A 198 -15.05 -18.60 -9.48
N GLN A 199 -15.70 -18.93 -8.37
CA GLN A 199 -15.72 -18.06 -7.19
C GLN A 199 -14.34 -17.99 -6.53
N ALA A 200 -13.65 -19.12 -6.38
CA ALA A 200 -12.30 -19.16 -5.81
C ALA A 200 -11.26 -18.40 -6.65
N LEU A 201 -11.37 -18.47 -7.99
CA LEU A 201 -10.53 -17.68 -8.89
C LEU A 201 -10.86 -16.18 -8.84
N ASN A 202 -12.13 -15.80 -8.71
CA ASN A 202 -12.51 -14.40 -8.50
C ASN A 202 -11.99 -13.84 -7.19
N GLU A 203 -12.08 -14.61 -6.10
CA GLU A 203 -11.50 -14.26 -4.81
C GLU A 203 -9.97 -14.14 -4.90
N LEU A 204 -9.29 -15.01 -5.65
CA LEU A 204 -7.86 -14.88 -5.96
C LEU A 204 -7.54 -13.54 -6.63
N ALA A 205 -8.32 -13.15 -7.65
CA ALA A 205 -8.13 -11.87 -8.35
C ALA A 205 -8.39 -10.67 -7.42
N ALA A 206 -9.40 -10.75 -6.56
CA ALA A 206 -9.71 -9.72 -5.56
C ALA A 206 -8.59 -9.58 -4.52
N ARG A 207 -8.07 -10.72 -4.01
CA ARG A 207 -6.98 -10.77 -3.01
C ARG A 207 -5.67 -10.23 -3.51
N THR A 208 -5.29 -10.58 -4.74
CA THR A 208 -4.03 -10.12 -5.35
C THR A 208 -4.11 -8.66 -5.77
N GLY A 209 -5.29 -8.19 -6.19
CA GLY A 209 -5.49 -6.84 -6.72
C GLY A 209 -4.71 -6.56 -8.01
N LEU A 210 -4.16 -7.60 -8.64
CA LEU A 210 -3.31 -7.49 -9.82
C LEU A 210 -4.18 -7.56 -11.07
N ALA A 211 -4.16 -6.49 -11.89
CA ALA A 211 -4.98 -6.40 -13.10
C ALA A 211 -4.75 -7.58 -14.07
N ALA A 212 -3.51 -8.10 -14.11
CA ALA A 212 -3.12 -9.29 -14.86
C ALA A 212 -3.94 -10.54 -14.50
N VAL A 213 -4.01 -10.84 -13.21
CA VAL A 213 -4.71 -12.01 -12.68
C VAL A 213 -6.21 -11.84 -12.90
N ARG A 214 -6.73 -10.62 -12.68
CA ARG A 214 -8.14 -10.32 -12.94
C ARG A 214 -8.52 -10.57 -14.41
N SER A 215 -7.71 -10.09 -15.35
CA SER A 215 -7.92 -10.33 -16.79
C SER A 215 -7.95 -11.82 -17.12
N LEU A 216 -7.00 -12.60 -16.59
CA LEU A 216 -6.95 -14.04 -16.79
C LEU A 216 -8.20 -14.73 -16.24
N VAL A 217 -8.60 -14.41 -15.01
CA VAL A 217 -9.78 -15.03 -14.39
C VAL A 217 -11.04 -14.70 -15.16
N THR A 218 -11.23 -13.46 -15.61
CA THR A 218 -12.36 -13.07 -16.45
C THR A 218 -12.37 -13.86 -17.77
N ALA A 219 -11.21 -14.03 -18.41
CA ALA A 219 -11.10 -14.83 -19.63
C ALA A 219 -11.45 -16.31 -19.37
N LEU A 220 -10.93 -16.89 -18.29
CA LEU A 220 -11.26 -18.27 -17.87
C LEU A 220 -12.75 -18.43 -17.58
N MET A 221 -13.40 -17.45 -16.96
CA MET A 221 -14.86 -17.45 -16.73
C MET A 221 -15.64 -17.45 -18.03
N GLN A 222 -15.24 -16.65 -19.00
CA GLN A 222 -15.90 -16.58 -20.30
C GLN A 222 -15.74 -17.90 -21.08
N ALA A 223 -14.54 -18.51 -21.05
CA ALA A 223 -14.33 -19.81 -21.67
C ALA A 223 -15.18 -20.92 -21.04
N ASP A 224 -15.28 -20.93 -19.71
CA ASP A 224 -16.06 -21.95 -18.99
C ASP A 224 -17.56 -21.84 -19.26
N GLN A 225 -18.09 -20.61 -19.32
CA GLN A 225 -19.50 -20.36 -19.63
C GLN A 225 -19.88 -20.72 -21.08
N LEU A 226 -18.94 -20.63 -22.01
CA LEU A 226 -19.16 -20.89 -23.43
C LEU A 226 -18.79 -22.32 -23.86
N GLY A 227 -18.27 -23.15 -22.96
CA GLY A 227 -17.84 -24.53 -23.27
C GLY A 227 -16.70 -24.61 -24.29
N MET A 228 -15.95 -23.52 -24.50
CA MET A 228 -14.90 -23.44 -25.51
C MET A 228 -13.58 -24.03 -25.00
N ASN A 229 -12.80 -24.62 -25.92
CA ASN A 229 -11.46 -25.10 -25.64
C ASN A 229 -10.59 -23.96 -25.04
N LEU A 230 -10.11 -24.16 -23.82
CA LEU A 230 -9.34 -23.18 -23.05
C LEU A 230 -7.94 -22.88 -23.65
N GLY A 231 -7.39 -23.82 -24.43
CA GLY A 231 -6.05 -23.71 -25.03
C GLY A 231 -5.87 -22.49 -25.95
N PRO A 232 -6.71 -22.34 -27.01
CA PRO A 232 -6.65 -21.18 -27.90
C PRO A 232 -6.82 -19.83 -27.19
N LEU A 233 -7.67 -19.76 -26.16
CA LEU A 233 -7.90 -18.53 -25.39
C LEU A 233 -6.69 -18.18 -24.51
N LEU A 234 -6.09 -19.17 -23.84
CA LEU A 234 -4.86 -18.96 -23.07
C LEU A 234 -3.68 -18.59 -23.96
N ARG A 235 -3.61 -19.15 -25.18
CA ARG A 235 -2.58 -18.80 -26.18
C ARG A 235 -2.74 -17.36 -26.68
N SER A 236 -3.95 -16.94 -27.05
CA SER A 236 -4.21 -15.56 -27.48
C SER A 236 -3.98 -14.54 -26.36
N GLN A 237 -4.36 -14.88 -25.12
CA GLN A 237 -4.01 -14.08 -23.95
C GLN A 237 -2.50 -14.02 -23.74
N SER A 238 -1.76 -15.13 -23.83
CA SER A 238 -0.30 -15.13 -23.67
C SER A 238 0.40 -14.25 -24.71
N GLU A 239 -0.01 -14.33 -25.98
CA GLU A 239 0.49 -13.47 -27.05
C GLU A 239 0.16 -12.00 -26.81
N GLN A 240 -1.08 -11.69 -26.44
CA GLN A 240 -1.49 -10.33 -26.12
C GLN A 240 -0.72 -9.76 -24.92
N ARG A 241 -0.39 -10.59 -23.93
CA ARG A 241 0.40 -10.21 -22.76
C ARG A 241 1.87 -10.01 -23.09
N ARG A 242 2.44 -10.78 -24.03
CA ARG A 242 3.78 -10.53 -24.59
C ARG A 242 3.80 -9.21 -25.37
N ALA A 243 2.80 -8.95 -26.21
CA ALA A 243 2.65 -7.69 -26.94
C ALA A 243 2.49 -6.48 -26.00
N GLU A 244 1.66 -6.58 -24.95
CA GLU A 244 1.55 -5.54 -23.91
C GLU A 244 2.89 -5.24 -23.23
N ARG A 245 3.73 -6.28 -23.05
CA ARG A 245 5.04 -6.14 -22.41
C ARG A 245 6.00 -5.32 -23.30
N PHE A 246 5.97 -5.57 -24.61
CA PHE A 246 6.68 -4.78 -25.60
C PHE A 246 6.16 -3.34 -25.68
N LEU A 247 4.85 -3.15 -25.78
CA LEU A 247 4.23 -1.81 -25.84
C LEU A 247 4.47 -1.00 -24.57
N ARG A 248 4.52 -1.62 -23.38
CA ARG A 248 4.89 -0.92 -22.14
C ARG A 248 6.36 -0.53 -22.12
N ALA A 249 7.25 -1.39 -22.62
CA ALA A 249 8.67 -1.05 -22.74
C ALA A 249 8.87 0.09 -23.74
N GLU A 250 8.17 0.06 -24.88
CA GLU A 250 8.15 1.11 -25.89
C GLU A 250 7.57 2.41 -25.34
N LYS A 251 6.45 2.36 -24.61
CA LYS A 251 5.86 3.53 -23.96
C LYS A 251 6.81 4.15 -22.93
N LEU A 252 7.49 3.34 -22.13
CA LEU A 252 8.52 3.84 -21.18
C LEU A 252 9.72 4.44 -21.91
N ALA A 253 10.11 3.88 -23.06
CA ALA A 253 11.16 4.44 -23.92
C ALA A 253 10.72 5.77 -24.56
N LEU A 254 9.46 5.90 -24.97
CA LEU A 254 8.89 7.13 -25.54
C LEU A 254 8.58 8.20 -24.48
N GLU A 255 8.31 7.82 -23.24
CA GLU A 255 8.15 8.75 -22.11
C GLU A 255 9.50 9.28 -21.58
N ALA A 256 10.62 8.60 -21.85
CA ALA A 256 11.94 9.04 -21.41
C ALA A 256 12.38 10.39 -22.03
N PRO A 257 12.22 10.65 -23.34
CA PRO A 257 12.48 11.95 -23.96
C PRO A 257 11.70 13.11 -23.34
N VAL A 258 10.41 12.91 -23.02
CA VAL A 258 9.56 13.97 -22.43
C VAL A 258 10.06 14.36 -21.03
N LYS A 259 10.61 13.41 -20.26
CA LYS A 259 11.21 13.70 -18.95
C LYS A 259 12.56 14.42 -19.06
N MET A 260 13.29 14.27 -20.17
CA MET A 260 14.53 15.02 -20.42
C MET A 260 14.28 16.48 -20.82
N LEU A 261 13.06 16.82 -21.24
CA LEU A 261 12.64 18.18 -21.57
C LEU A 261 12.52 19.07 -20.32
N PHE A 262 12.16 18.49 -19.17
CA PHE A 262 11.97 19.24 -17.93
C PHE A 262 13.27 19.92 -17.43
N PRO A 263 14.43 19.23 -17.32
CA PRO A 263 15.71 19.87 -17.02
C PRO A 263 16.13 20.91 -18.07
N MET A 264 15.87 20.65 -19.36
CA MET A 264 16.23 21.61 -20.41
C MET A 264 15.45 22.92 -20.29
N VAL A 265 14.14 22.87 -20.06
CA VAL A 265 13.35 24.09 -19.85
C VAL A 265 13.83 24.83 -18.60
N PHE A 266 14.11 24.11 -17.51
CA PHE A 266 14.55 24.71 -16.25
C PHE A 266 15.96 25.32 -16.31
N CYS A 267 16.85 24.86 -17.21
CA CYS A 267 18.18 25.45 -17.40
C CYS A 267 18.23 26.50 -18.51
N ILE A 268 17.55 26.28 -19.64
CA ILE A 268 17.61 27.17 -20.81
C ILE A 268 16.77 28.42 -20.57
N PHE A 269 15.54 28.28 -20.08
CA PHE A 269 14.62 29.40 -19.87
C PHE A 269 15.18 30.51 -18.97
N PRO A 270 15.76 30.22 -17.77
CA PRO A 270 16.38 31.27 -16.96
C PRO A 270 17.63 31.86 -17.62
N CYS A 271 18.46 31.07 -18.31
CA CYS A 271 19.63 31.59 -19.04
C CYS A 271 19.23 32.54 -20.17
N THR A 272 18.19 32.21 -20.95
CA THR A 272 17.69 33.07 -22.03
C THR A 272 17.09 34.37 -21.49
N PHE A 273 16.34 34.31 -20.38
CA PHE A 273 15.82 35.51 -19.71
C PHE A 273 16.94 36.41 -19.17
N LEU A 274 18.03 35.83 -18.67
CA LEU A 274 19.17 36.59 -18.16
C LEU A 274 19.88 37.32 -19.31
N ILE A 275 20.09 36.66 -20.45
CA ILE A 275 20.74 37.24 -21.63
C ILE A 275 19.90 38.36 -22.27
N ILE A 276 18.58 38.16 -22.43
CA ILE A 276 17.69 39.15 -23.04
C ILE A 276 17.36 40.28 -22.06
N GLY A 277 17.18 39.94 -20.78
CA GLY A 277 16.84 40.89 -19.72
C GLY A 277 17.98 41.84 -19.36
N PHE A 278 19.24 41.38 -19.45
CA PHE A 278 20.42 42.17 -19.12
C PHE A 278 20.50 43.52 -19.88
N PRO A 279 20.46 43.58 -21.23
CA PRO A 279 20.52 44.86 -21.95
C PRO A 279 19.30 45.75 -21.71
N ILE A 280 18.13 45.17 -21.45
CA ILE A 280 16.90 45.92 -21.14
C ILE A 280 17.03 46.58 -19.76
N ALA A 281 17.51 45.84 -18.76
CA ALA A 281 17.77 46.36 -17.42
C ALA A 281 18.84 47.46 -17.43
N VAL A 282 19.94 47.26 -18.19
CA VAL A 282 21.00 48.27 -18.36
C VAL A 282 20.47 49.52 -19.06
N LYS A 283 19.62 49.38 -20.09
CA LYS A 283 18.99 50.54 -20.75
C LYS A 283 18.08 51.32 -19.81
N LEU A 284 17.25 50.64 -19.01
CA LEU A 284 16.35 51.30 -18.05
C LEU A 284 17.12 52.02 -16.93
N MET A 285 18.21 51.42 -16.44
CA MET A 285 19.08 52.05 -15.43
C MET A 285 19.91 53.20 -16.01
N GLY A 286 20.35 53.08 -17.27
CA GLY A 286 21.08 54.13 -17.99
C GLY A 286 20.21 55.33 -18.41
N THR A 287 18.88 55.18 -18.47
CA THR A 287 17.95 56.28 -18.77
C THR A 287 17.53 57.11 -17.56
N GLN A 288 18.16 56.93 -16.38
CA GLN A 288 17.90 57.73 -15.18
C GLN A 288 18.98 58.78 -14.85
N PHE A 289 19.86 59.12 -15.81
CA PHE A 289 20.72 60.31 -15.75
C PHE A 289 20.70 61.09 -17.06
#